data_AF-A0A0F9RIW4-F1
#
_entry.id   AF-A0A0F9RIW4-F1
#
_cell.length_a   1.000
_cell.length_b   1.000
_cell.length_c   1.000
_cell.angle_alpha   90.00
_cell.angle_beta   90.00
_cell.angle_gamma   90.00
#
_symmetry.space_group_name_H-M   'P 1'
#
loop_
_entity.id
_entity.type
_entity.pdbx_description
1 polymer ?
#
loop_
_entity_poly.entity_id
_entity_poly.type
_entity_poly.pdbx_seq_one_letter_code
_entity_poly.pdbx_strand_id
1 'polypeptide(L)'
;MSQAARRLSEFVGREIGEFVEVKINPDYEVGYVLGEIPELHYIAERDGEVFHFDHKFKAASRPLLVVSFDGKQLMIAGGRYSVTDRGIVDR
;
A
#
# COMPACT_ATOMS: atom_id res chain seq x y z
N MET A 1 20.98 2.16 1.34
CA MET A 1 19.63 1.59 1.16
C MET A 1 18.62 2.72 1.02
N SER A 2 17.67 2.60 0.10
CA SER A 2 16.55 3.56 0.01
C SER A 2 15.65 3.41 1.24
N GLN A 3 14.93 4.48 1.60
CA GLN A 3 13.95 4.43 2.70
C GLN A 3 12.88 3.35 2.46
N ALA A 4 12.53 3.11 1.19
CA ALA A 4 11.60 2.07 0.78
C ALA A 4 12.12 0.66 1.09
N ALA A 5 13.38 0.36 0.73
CA ALA A 5 14.00 -0.94 1.02
C ALA A 5 14.02 -1.24 2.53
N ARG A 6 14.37 -0.24 3.35
CA ARG A 6 14.36 -0.40 4.82
C ARG A 6 12.96 -0.74 5.36
N ARG A 7 11.94 0.01 4.93
CA ARG A 7 10.55 -0.23 5.38
C ARG A 7 10.03 -1.59 4.93
N LEU A 8 10.41 -2.04 3.74
CA LEU A 8 10.05 -3.37 3.26
C LEU A 8 10.73 -4.46 4.11
N SER A 9 12.03 -4.32 4.42
CA SER A 9 12.73 -5.27 5.31
C SER A 9 12.10 -5.33 6.71
N GLU A 10 11.70 -4.18 7.27
CA GLU A 10 10.97 -4.14 8.55
C GLU A 10 9.62 -4.86 8.48
N PHE A 11 8.88 -4.70 7.37
CA PHE A 11 7.59 -5.38 7.16
C PHE A 11 7.74 -6.89 6.96
N VAL A 12 8.70 -7.31 6.13
CA VAL A 12 8.93 -8.73 5.83
C VAL A 12 9.64 -9.45 6.99
N GLY A 13 10.29 -8.73 7.91
CA GLY A 13 10.96 -9.31 9.08
C GLY A 13 12.36 -9.88 8.79
N ARG A 14 12.93 -9.59 7.61
CA ARG A 14 14.29 -10.03 7.22
C ARG A 14 15.00 -9.00 6.36
N GLU A 15 16.32 -9.09 6.32
CA GLU A 15 17.10 -8.38 5.31
C GLU A 15 16.74 -8.87 3.91
N ILE A 16 16.50 -7.93 3.01
CA ILE A 16 16.09 -8.22 1.64
C ILE A 16 17.32 -8.11 0.76
N GLY A 17 17.75 -9.24 0.20
CA GLY A 17 18.87 -9.32 -0.74
C GLY A 17 18.52 -8.85 -2.16
N GLU A 18 17.25 -9.00 -2.56
CA GLU A 18 16.75 -8.61 -3.88
C GLU A 18 15.41 -7.88 -3.75
N PHE A 19 15.29 -6.75 -4.43
CA PHE A 19 14.04 -6.00 -4.53
C PHE A 19 13.70 -5.75 -5.99
N VAL A 20 12.40 -5.77 -6.30
CA VAL A 20 11.91 -5.36 -7.61
C VAL A 20 11.62 -3.88 -7.56
N GLU A 21 12.37 -3.09 -8.34
CA GLU A 21 12.00 -1.70 -8.58
C GLU A 21 10.83 -1.66 -9.56
N VAL A 22 9.68 -1.24 -9.07
CA VAL A 22 8.54 -0.93 -9.92
C VAL A 22 8.53 0.56 -10.16
N LYS A 23 8.61 0.98 -11.43
CA LYS A 23 8.36 2.37 -11.80
C LYS A 23 6.89 2.66 -11.50
N ILE A 24 6.63 3.34 -10.38
CA ILE A 24 5.32 3.94 -10.10
C ILE A 24 5.23 5.12 -11.05
N ASN A 25 4.84 4.87 -12.30
CA ASN A 25 4.81 5.89 -13.33
C ASN A 25 3.68 6.87 -13.00
N PRO A 26 3.95 8.12 -12.57
CA PRO A 26 2.91 9.06 -12.20
C PRO A 26 2.50 9.90 -13.41
N ASP A 27 2.72 9.44 -14.65
CA ASP A 27 2.35 10.18 -15.86
C ASP A 27 0.86 10.61 -15.83
N TYR A 28 0.08 9.96 -14.98
CA TYR A 28 -1.23 10.41 -14.54
C TYR A 28 -1.11 11.52 -13.48
N GLU A 29 -0.95 12.76 -13.92
CA GLU A 29 -1.13 13.95 -13.06
C GLU A 29 -2.58 14.09 -12.56
N VAL A 30 -3.52 13.42 -13.23
CA VAL A 30 -4.96 13.47 -12.93
C VAL A 30 -5.57 12.07 -12.96
N GLY A 31 -6.51 11.85 -12.06
CA GLY A 31 -7.35 10.66 -12.00
C GLY A 31 -8.74 11.01 -11.48
N TYR A 32 -9.68 10.06 -11.55
CA TYR A 32 -11.02 10.22 -11.00
C TYR A 32 -11.25 9.31 -9.80
N VAL A 33 -11.99 9.82 -8.81
CA VAL A 33 -12.29 9.12 -7.56
C VAL A 33 -13.48 8.19 -7.78
N LEU A 34 -13.34 6.91 -7.42
CA LEU A 34 -14.46 5.96 -7.38
C LEU A 34 -15.18 5.96 -6.02
N GLY A 35 -14.46 6.21 -4.93
CA GLY A 35 -15.04 6.25 -3.58
C GLY A 35 -14.01 6.00 -2.49
N GLU A 36 -14.49 5.73 -1.27
CA GLU A 36 -13.67 5.35 -0.12
C GLU A 36 -13.36 3.85 -0.11
N ILE A 37 -12.22 3.48 0.48
CA ILE A 37 -11.86 2.08 0.76
C ILE A 37 -12.12 1.80 2.25
N PRO A 38 -13.21 1.09 2.61
CA PRO A 38 -13.49 0.76 4.01
C PRO A 38 -12.61 -0.38 4.51
N GLU A 39 -12.25 -1.33 3.65
CA GLU A 39 -11.44 -2.50 3.97
C GLU A 39 -10.46 -2.77 2.82
N LEU A 40 -9.24 -3.18 3.14
CA LEU A 40 -8.22 -3.57 2.16
C LEU A 40 -7.68 -4.95 2.50
N HIS A 41 -7.78 -5.85 1.52
CA HIS A 41 -7.28 -7.23 1.60
C HIS A 41 -6.09 -7.37 0.67
N TYR A 42 -4.99 -7.94 1.15
CA TYR A 42 -3.81 -8.19 0.34
C TYR A 42 -3.03 -9.41 0.85
N ILE A 43 -2.24 -9.99 -0.05
CA ILE A 43 -1.37 -11.14 0.26
C ILE A 43 0.06 -10.63 0.21
N ALA A 44 0.84 -10.94 1.24
CA ALA A 44 2.26 -10.63 1.26
C ALA A 44 3.05 -11.70 2.00
N GLU A 45 4.33 -11.81 1.66
CA GLU A 45 5.27 -12.65 2.39
C GLU A 45 5.80 -11.91 3.61
N ARG A 46 5.86 -12.60 4.74
CA ARG A 46 6.46 -12.15 6.00
C ARG A 46 7.11 -13.34 6.69
N ASP A 47 8.33 -13.15 7.18
CA ASP A 47 9.10 -14.18 7.90
C ASP A 47 9.23 -15.51 7.10
N GLY A 48 9.19 -15.43 5.76
CA GLY A 48 9.25 -16.59 4.86
C GLY A 48 7.93 -17.31 4.64
N GLU A 49 6.83 -16.84 5.23
CA GLU A 49 5.48 -17.39 5.07
C GLU A 49 4.56 -16.40 4.33
N VAL A 50 3.60 -16.93 3.58
CA VAL A 50 2.60 -16.12 2.87
C VAL A 50 1.41 -15.90 3.78
N PHE A 51 1.11 -14.62 4.07
CA PHE A 51 -0.02 -14.22 4.90
C PHE A 51 -1.08 -13.48 4.10
N HIS A 52 -2.34 -13.71 4.47
CA HIS A 52 -3.47 -12.88 4.09
C HIS A 52 -3.64 -11.78 5.13
N PHE A 53 -3.55 -10.53 4.68
CA PHE A 53 -3.72 -9.36 5.51
C PHE A 53 -5.06 -8.70 5.20
N ASP A 54 -5.83 -8.44 6.25
CA ASP A 54 -7.09 -7.74 6.19
C ASP A 54 -7.00 -6.49 7.07
N HIS A 55 -7.09 -5.31 6.46
CA HIS A 55 -7.16 -4.05 7.21
C HIS A 55 -8.53 -3.43 7.09
N LYS A 56 -9.16 -3.13 8.24
CA LYS A 56 -10.42 -2.39 8.30
C LYS A 56 -10.15 -0.97 8.75
N PHE A 57 -10.39 0.00 7.86
CA PHE A 57 -10.18 1.41 8.17
C PHE A 57 -11.33 1.95 9.02
N LYS A 58 -10.97 2.68 10.08
CA LYS A 58 -11.88 3.62 10.75
C LYS A 58 -12.41 4.62 9.72
N ALA A 59 -13.66 5.05 9.86
CA ALA A 59 -14.28 6.03 8.95
C ALA A 59 -13.41 7.27 8.72
N ALA A 60 -12.75 7.75 9.77
CA ALA A 60 -11.82 8.87 9.77
C ALA A 60 -10.53 8.65 8.95
N SER A 61 -10.13 7.39 8.74
CA SER A 61 -8.84 6.98 8.20
C SER A 61 -8.90 6.45 6.78
N ARG A 62 -10.10 6.23 6.25
CA ARG A 62 -10.33 5.65 4.92
C ARG A 62 -9.63 6.46 3.82
N PRO A 63 -8.82 5.81 2.97
CA PRO A 63 -8.32 6.45 1.77
C PRO A 63 -9.36 6.44 0.65
N LEU A 64 -9.06 7.17 -0.42
CA LEU A 64 -9.82 7.16 -1.66
C LEU A 64 -9.25 6.14 -2.65
N LEU A 65 -10.12 5.41 -3.34
CA LEU A 65 -9.78 4.66 -4.54
C LEU A 65 -9.83 5.60 -5.75
N VAL A 66 -8.69 5.76 -6.42
CA VAL A 66 -8.51 6.62 -7.58
C VAL A 66 -8.15 5.76 -8.79
N VAL A 67 -8.67 6.12 -9.96
CA VAL A 67 -8.30 5.52 -11.23
C VAL A 67 -7.57 6.56 -12.08
N SER A 68 -6.52 6.14 -12.79
CA SER A 68 -5.86 7.00 -13.78
C SER A 68 -6.85 7.51 -14.82
N PHE A 69 -6.55 8.66 -15.46
CA PHE A 69 -7.45 9.25 -16.46
C PHE A 69 -7.78 8.30 -17.62
N ASP A 70 -6.90 7.34 -17.92
CA ASP A 70 -7.05 6.37 -19.01
C ASP A 70 -7.66 5.03 -18.55
N GLY A 71 -8.01 4.90 -17.28
CA GLY A 71 -8.65 3.70 -16.73
C GLY A 71 -7.72 2.52 -16.48
N LYS A 72 -6.40 2.64 -16.70
CA LYS A 72 -5.48 1.49 -16.67
C LYS A 72 -4.79 1.23 -15.33
N GLN A 73 -4.87 2.16 -14.39
CA GLN A 73 -4.22 2.03 -13.09
C GLN A 73 -5.15 2.40 -11.94
N LEU A 74 -5.19 1.53 -10.92
CA LEU A 74 -5.81 1.82 -9.63
C LEU A 74 -4.76 2.36 -8.66
N MET A 75 -5.15 3.36 -7.88
CA MET A 75 -4.31 4.04 -6.89
C MET A 75 -5.10 4.22 -5.60
N ILE A 76 -4.39 4.19 -4.48
CA ILE A 76 -4.94 4.49 -3.15
C ILE A 76 -4.37 5.86 -2.74
N ALA A 77 -5.24 6.85 -2.54
CA ALA A 77 -4.84 8.23 -2.27
C ALA A 77 -5.35 8.72 -0.91
N GLY A 78 -4.47 9.40 -0.16
CA GLY A 78 -4.80 9.99 1.15
C GLY A 78 -5.00 8.95 2.25
N GLY A 79 -5.95 9.23 3.15
CA GLY A 79 -6.21 8.46 4.36
C GLY A 79 -5.33 8.85 5.55
N ARG A 80 -5.75 8.44 6.75
CA ARG A 80 -4.99 8.64 8.00
C ARG A 80 -4.52 7.31 8.53
N TYR A 81 -3.42 6.82 8.00
CA TYR A 81 -2.79 5.58 8.43
C TYR A 81 -1.27 5.62 8.22
N SER A 82 -0.59 4.60 8.73
CA SER A 82 0.82 4.34 8.44
C SER A 82 1.00 2.85 8.19
N VAL A 83 1.81 2.49 7.21
CA VAL A 83 2.29 1.11 7.06
C VAL A 83 3.48 0.93 7.99
N THR A 84 3.43 -0.08 8.85
CA THR A 84 4.51 -0.48 9.77
C THR A 84 4.81 -1.96 9.60
N ASP A 85 5.80 -2.45 10.34
CA ASP A 85 6.07 -3.87 10.60
C ASP A 85 4.85 -4.72 11.00
N ARG A 86 3.77 -4.12 11.51
CA ARG A 86 2.53 -4.80 11.91
C ARG A 86 1.45 -4.76 10.83
N GLY A 87 1.75 -4.19 9.66
CA GLY A 87 0.78 -3.92 8.59
C GLY A 87 0.29 -2.48 8.62
N ILE A 88 -0.96 -2.27 8.20
CA ILE A 88 -1.56 -0.93 8.11
C ILE A 88 -2.12 -0.56 9.48
N VAL A 89 -1.83 0.64 9.97
CA VAL A 89 -2.26 1.14 11.28
C VAL A 89 -2.89 2.52 11.12
N ASP A 90 -4.16 2.65 11.47
CA ASP A 90 -4.90 3.92 11.46
C ASP A 90 -4.31 4.94 12.44
N ARG A 91 -4.42 6.23 12.09
CA ARG A 91 -3.94 7.38 12.86
C ARG A 91 -5.07 8.33 13.25
#